data_AF-A0A1D7Y2T9-F1
#
_entry.id   AF-A0A1D7Y2T9-F1
#
_cell.length_a   1.000
_cell.length_b   1.000
_cell.length_c   1.000
_cell.angle_alpha   90.00
_cell.angle_beta   90.00
_cell.angle_gamma   90.00
#
_symmetry.space_group_name_H-M   'P 1'
#
loop_
_entity.id
_entity.type
_entity.pdbx_description
1 polymer ?
#
loop_
_entity_poly.entity_id
_entity_poly.type
_entity_poly.pdbx_seq_one_letter_code
_entity_poly.pdbx_strand_id
1 'polypeptide(L)'
;MVWAEGLLREVFPDAEVIEAMPRTGGQLSAVCEMRCADPAHSAIFKVYAHEWAWKQAKEVRVYQMLASLGSLPVPSVLHHTPGGGPGAGPSRS
;
A
#
# COMPACT_ATOMS: atom_id res chain seq x y z
N MET A 1 -8.02 9.07 6.80
CA MET A 1 -7.33 7.76 6.83
C MET A 1 -8.29 6.56 6.69
N VAL A 2 -9.61 6.76 6.74
CA VAL A 2 -10.64 5.70 6.56
C VAL A 2 -10.40 4.80 5.34
N TRP A 3 -9.90 5.35 4.21
CA TRP A 3 -9.62 4.56 3.02
C TRP A 3 -8.50 3.52 3.20
N ALA A 4 -7.50 3.81 4.04
CA ALA A 4 -6.37 2.90 4.29
C ALA A 4 -6.82 1.72 5.16
N GLU A 5 -7.71 1.96 6.12
CA GLU A 5 -8.30 0.88 6.93
C GLU A 5 -9.17 -0.05 6.08
N GLY A 6 -9.95 0.50 5.14
CA GLY A 6 -10.74 -0.30 4.20
C GLY A 6 -9.87 -1.26 3.39
N LEU A 7 -8.81 -0.74 2.77
CA LEU A 7 -7.84 -1.55 2.01
C LEU A 7 -7.08 -2.54 2.90
N LEU A 8 -6.76 -2.16 4.14
CA LEU A 8 -6.13 -3.07 5.09
C LEU A 8 -7.02 -4.28 5.37
N ARG A 9 -8.33 -4.06 5.56
CA ARG A 9 -9.31 -5.14 5.81
C ARG A 9 -9.57 -6.02 4.58
N GLU A 10 -9.22 -5.59 3.38
CA GLU A 10 -9.21 -6.49 2.20
C GLU A 10 -8.12 -7.57 2.31
N VAL A 11 -7.00 -7.25 2.99
CA VAL A 11 -5.86 -8.16 3.19
C VAL A 11 -5.97 -8.91 4.51
N PHE A 12 -6.34 -8.19 5.57
CA PHE A 12 -6.48 -8.68 6.94
C PHE A 12 -7.88 -8.32 7.46
N PRO A 13 -8.91 -9.14 7.17
CA PRO A 13 -10.30 -8.82 7.47
C PRO A 13 -10.57 -8.45 8.93
N ASP A 14 -9.88 -9.13 9.83
CA ASP A 14 -10.04 -8.97 11.28
C ASP A 14 -9.07 -7.94 11.89
N ALA A 15 -8.35 -7.16 11.05
CA ALA A 15 -7.39 -6.18 11.55
C ALA A 15 -8.06 -5.06 12.35
N GLU A 16 -7.64 -4.96 13.61
CA GLU A 16 -7.94 -3.82 14.47
C GLU A 16 -6.80 -2.80 14.34
N VAL A 17 -7.09 -1.62 13.77
CA VAL A 17 -6.09 -0.55 13.60
C VAL A 17 -5.95 0.23 14.90
N ILE A 18 -4.75 0.21 15.48
CA ILE A 18 -4.40 0.98 16.69
C ILE A 18 -3.95 2.39 16.29
N GLU A 19 -3.14 2.49 15.24
CA GLU A 19 -2.49 3.75 14.88
C GLU A 19 -2.25 3.84 13.37
N ALA A 20 -2.44 5.04 12.83
CA ALA A 20 -2.11 5.39 11.46
C ALA A 20 -1.12 6.55 11.46
N MET A 21 0.14 6.27 11.08
CA MET A 21 1.26 7.21 11.16
C MET A 21 1.68 7.67 9.76
N PRO A 22 1.47 8.95 9.40
CA PRO A 22 2.08 9.50 8.21
C PRO A 22 3.61 9.43 8.31
N ARG A 23 4.25 8.93 7.25
CA ARG A 23 5.71 8.91 7.14
C ARG A 23 6.16 10.03 6.21
N THR A 24 7.17 10.78 6.61
CA THR A 24 7.80 11.82 5.79
C THR A 24 8.91 11.22 4.92
N GLY A 25 9.31 11.92 3.85
CA GLY A 25 10.41 11.52 2.97
C GLY A 25 10.00 10.90 1.63
N GLY A 26 8.71 10.61 1.42
CA GLY A 26 8.19 10.26 0.10
C GLY A 26 8.11 11.50 -0.81
N GLN A 27 8.95 11.58 -1.84
CA GLN A 27 8.86 12.67 -2.84
C GLN A 27 7.73 12.45 -3.85
N LEU A 28 7.44 11.19 -4.17
CA LEU A 28 6.53 10.80 -5.27
C LEU A 28 5.28 10.05 -4.79
N SER A 29 5.21 9.73 -3.50
CA SER A 29 4.08 9.00 -2.91
C SER A 29 3.85 9.46 -1.49
N ALA A 30 2.59 9.51 -1.08
CA ALA A 30 2.24 9.59 0.33
C ALA A 30 2.47 8.22 0.95
N VAL A 31 3.17 8.18 2.09
CA VAL A 31 3.47 6.95 2.82
C VAL A 31 2.78 7.00 4.18
N CYS A 32 2.03 5.96 4.50
CA CYS A 32 1.39 5.79 5.81
C CYS A 32 1.74 4.42 6.36
N GLU A 33 2.08 4.36 7.64
CA GLU A 33 2.20 3.11 8.36
C GLU A 33 0.94 2.88 9.18
N MET A 34 0.32 1.71 9.02
CA MET A 34 -0.81 1.27 9.83
C MET A 34 -0.31 0.23 10.80
N ARG A 35 -0.54 0.44 12.10
CA ARG A 35 -0.19 -0.51 13.17
C ARG A 35 -1.48 -1.17 13.65
N CYS A 36 -1.49 -2.50 13.66
CA CYS A 36 -2.64 -3.29 14.05
C CYS A 36 -2.42 -3.95 15.42
N ALA A 37 -3.51 -4.17 16.14
CA ALA A 37 -3.53 -5.10 17.26
C ALA A 37 -3.41 -6.55 16.76
N ASP A 38 -3.08 -7.43 17.70
CA ASP A 38 -2.92 -8.89 17.57
C ASP A 38 -3.67 -9.54 16.37
N PRO A 39 -2.96 -10.25 15.47
CA PRO A 39 -1.51 -10.36 15.41
C PRO A 39 -0.84 -9.02 15.09
N ALA A 40 0.25 -8.72 15.82
CA ALA A 40 0.97 -7.46 15.71
C ALA A 40 1.58 -7.28 14.31
N HIS A 41 0.78 -6.73 13.40
CA HIS A 41 1.16 -6.43 12.03
C HIS A 41 1.28 -4.93 11.83
N SER A 42 2.39 -4.52 11.21
CA SER A 42 2.49 -3.21 10.59
C SER A 42 2.41 -3.36 9.07
N ALA A 43 1.64 -2.48 8.44
CA ALA A 43 1.50 -2.41 6.99
C ALA A 43 1.89 -1.02 6.49
N ILE A 44 2.71 -0.97 5.45
CA ILE A 44 3.09 0.28 4.79
C ILE A 44 2.21 0.49 3.57
N PHE A 45 1.43 1.57 3.58
CA PHE A 45 0.64 2.04 2.46
C PHE A 45 1.42 3.08 1.68
N LYS A 46 1.53 2.89 0.37
CA LYS A 46 2.08 3.87 -0.56
C LYS A 46 1.02 4.26 -1.57
N VAL A 47 0.68 5.54 -1.61
CA VAL A 47 -0.27 6.11 -2.58
C VAL A 47 0.49 6.92 -3.60
N TYR A 48 0.37 6.52 -4.86
CA TYR A 48 0.95 7.22 -6.00
C TYR A 48 -0.15 8.05 -6.68
N ALA A 49 0.19 9.27 -7.07
CA ALA A 49 -0.66 10.03 -7.98
C ALA A 49 -0.72 9.33 -9.35
N HIS A 50 -1.77 9.59 -10.12
CA HIS A 50 -2.08 8.84 -11.34
C HIS A 50 -0.93 8.91 -12.37
N GLU A 51 -0.28 10.06 -12.51
CA GLU A 51 0.90 10.26 -13.38
C GLU A 51 2.10 9.37 -12.99
N TRP A 52 2.11 8.85 -11.76
CA TRP A 52 3.13 7.93 -11.24
C TRP A 52 2.65 6.48 -11.15
N ALA A 53 1.52 6.10 -11.76
CA ALA A 53 1.03 4.71 -11.76
C ALA A 53 2.08 3.70 -12.28
N TRP A 54 2.89 4.11 -13.26
CA TRP A 54 3.99 3.29 -13.77
C TRP A 54 5.07 3.01 -12.72
N LYS A 55 5.29 3.91 -11.75
CA LYS A 55 6.22 3.71 -10.63
C LYS A 55 5.72 2.64 -9.68
N GLN A 56 4.43 2.67 -9.35
CA GLN A 56 3.79 1.63 -8.55
C GLN A 56 3.95 0.26 -9.21
N ALA A 57 3.59 0.16 -10.51
CA ALA A 57 3.73 -1.08 -11.27
C ALA A 57 5.18 -1.59 -11.31
N LYS A 58 6.14 -0.69 -11.52
CA LYS A 58 7.57 -1.01 -11.46
C LYS A 58 7.98 -1.54 -10.09
N GLU A 59 7.56 -0.87 -9.01
CA GLU A 59 7.93 -1.26 -7.64
C GLU A 59 7.40 -2.66 -7.29
N VAL A 60 6.12 -2.93 -7.59
CA VAL A 60 5.52 -4.27 -7.40
C VAL A 60 6.32 -5.33 -8.17
N ARG A 61 6.63 -5.07 -9.44
CA ARG A 61 7.38 -6.01 -10.28
C ARG A 61 8.78 -6.27 -9.72
N VAL A 62 9.48 -5.24 -9.25
CA VAL A 62 10.82 -5.36 -8.67
C VAL A 62 10.79 -6.17 -7.38
N TYR A 63 9.85 -5.90 -6.47
CA TYR A 63 9.75 -6.68 -5.22
C TYR A 63 9.43 -8.14 -5.47
N GLN A 64 8.51 -8.46 -6.39
CA GLN A 64 8.22 -9.84 -6.78
C GLN A 64 9.46 -10.55 -7.37
N MET A 65 10.22 -9.85 -8.22
CA MET A 65 11.45 -10.39 -8.78
C MET A 65 12.50 -10.65 -7.70
N LEU A 66 12.73 -9.70 -6.79
CA LEU A 66 13.70 -9.87 -5.71
C LEU A 66 13.27 -10.96 -4.70
N ALA A 67 11.97 -11.07 -4.41
CA ALA A 67 11.44 -12.14 -3.56
C ALA A 67 11.75 -13.52 -4.15
N SER A 68 11.68 -13.66 -5.48
CA SER A 68 11.99 -14.93 -6.15
C SER A 68 13.46 -15.35 -6.06
N LEU A 69 14.37 -14.41 -5.78
CA LEU A 69 15.80 -14.69 -5.62
C LEU A 69 16.16 -15.19 -4.21
N GLY A 70 15.31 -14.95 -3.21
CA GLY A 70 15.49 -15.44 -1.83
C GLY A 70 16.76 -14.96 -1.10
N SER A 71 17.49 -14.00 -1.66
CA SER A 71 18.83 -13.63 -1.21
C SER A 71 18.85 -12.50 -0.17
N LEU A 72 17.77 -11.73 -0.06
CA LEU A 72 17.66 -10.57 0.80
C LEU A 72 16.24 -10.43 1.38
N PRO A 73 16.09 -9.87 2.60
CA PRO A 73 14.78 -9.47 3.10
C PRO A 73 14.22 -8.36 2.20
N VAL A 74 13.05 -8.63 1.61
CA VAL A 74 12.35 -7.69 0.73
C VAL A 74 10.94 -7.45 1.24
N PRO A 75 10.38 -6.23 1.04
CA PRO A 75 8.98 -5.98 1.35
C PRO A 75 8.07 -6.95 0.58
N SER A 76 7.14 -7.58 1.30
CA SER A 76 6.07 -8.37 0.68
C SER A 76 4.98 -7.44 0.16
N VAL A 77 4.61 -7.58 -1.10
CA VAL A 77 3.46 -6.85 -1.66
C VAL A 77 2.19 -7.59 -1.25
N LEU A 78 1.45 -7.02 -0.32
CA LEU A 78 0.21 -7.61 0.20
C LEU A 78 -0.99 -7.35 -0.72
N HIS A 79 -1.05 -6.16 -1.31
CA HIS A 79 -2.11 -5.73 -2.23
C HIS A 79 -1.62 -4.61 -3.13
N HIS A 80 -2.20 -4.48 -4.31
CA HIS A 80 -2.06 -3.28 -5.13
C HIS A 80 -3.28 -3.09 -6.05
N THR A 81 -3.76 -1.86 -6.16
CA THR A 81 -4.81 -1.49 -7.11
C THR A 81 -4.19 -0.73 -8.28
N PRO A 82 -4.23 -1.26 -9.52
CA PRO A 82 -3.82 -0.52 -10.70
C PRO A 82 -4.80 0.63 -10.97
N GLY A 83 -4.30 1.82 -11.28
CA GLY A 83 -5.12 2.85 -11.95
C GLY A 83 -5.87 3.87 -11.08
N GLY A 84 -5.55 4.03 -9.79
CA GLY A 84 -5.96 5.24 -9.06
C GLY A 84 -6.34 5.02 -7.60
N GLY A 85 -6.00 6.01 -6.76
CA GLY A 85 -6.48 6.07 -5.38
C GLY A 85 -8.00 6.18 -5.29
N PRO A 86 -8.59 5.94 -4.10
CA PRO A 86 -10.02 5.95 -3.90
C PRO A 86 -10.58 7.35 -4.15
N GLY A 87 -11.23 7.55 -5.31
CA GLY A 87 -11.81 8.82 -5.73
C GLY A 87 -12.26 8.89 -7.20
N ALA A 88 -11.79 8.02 -8.08
CA ALA A 88 -12.24 8.00 -9.48
C ALA A 88 -13.53 7.17 -9.62
N GLY A 89 -14.68 7.77 -9.27
CA GLY A 89 -15.96 7.30 -9.78
C GLY A 89 -16.01 7.47 -11.32
N PRO A 90 -16.76 6.64 -12.06
CA PRO A 90 -16.87 6.80 -13.50
C PRO A 90 -17.51 8.15 -13.83
N SER A 91 -16.77 9.02 -14.53
CA SER A 91 -17.33 10.22 -15.14
C SER A 91 -18.37 9.78 -16.17
N ARG A 92 -19.65 9.94 -15.84
CA ARG A 92 -20.73 9.92 -16.82
C ARG A 92 -20.72 11.24 -17.56
N SER A 93 -20.35 11.20 -18.83
CA SER A 93 -20.75 12.13 -19.88
C SER A 93 -20.91 11.35 -21.16
#